data_AF-A0A1H8BUP6-F1
#
_entry.id   AF-A0A1H8BUP6-F1
#
_cell.length_a   1.000
_cell.length_b   1.000
_cell.length_c   1.000
_cell.angle_alpha   90.00
_cell.angle_beta   90.00
_cell.angle_gamma   90.00
#
_symmetry.space_group_name_H-M   'P 1'
#
loop_
_entity.id
_entity.type
_entity.pdbx_description
1 polymer ?
#
loop_
_entity_poly.entity_id
_entity_poly.type
_entity_poly.pdbx_seq_one_letter_code
_entity_poly.pdbx_strand_id
1 'polypeptide(L)'
;MPVNKNALLRYKIIDRSLRNRYRRWTIEDLVDEVSDALYDMEGIRKGISLRTVQNDIQIMRSDKLGYNAPIEVYDQKYYRYADPDYSITELPLTADDFKLITKAVKMLEKTEGKPELQQMGRVLARVKKRLTAILNYG
;
A
#
# COMPACT_ATOMS: atom_id res chain seq x y z
N MET A 1 -9.27 -12.97 6.78
CA MET A 1 -8.59 -13.94 5.89
C MET A 1 -7.23 -13.38 5.52
N PRO A 2 -6.17 -14.21 5.40
CA PRO A 2 -4.87 -13.74 4.94
C PRO A 2 -5.01 -13.14 3.53
N VAL A 3 -4.32 -12.02 3.29
CA VAL A 3 -4.30 -11.42 1.96
C VAL A 3 -3.50 -12.36 1.06
N ASN A 4 -4.17 -12.95 0.07
CA ASN A 4 -3.54 -13.81 -0.92
C ASN A 4 -2.43 -13.03 -1.64
N LYS A 5 -1.25 -13.63 -1.87
CA LYS A 5 -0.13 -13.06 -2.65
C LYS A 5 -0.64 -12.44 -3.96
N ASN A 6 -1.55 -13.13 -4.64
CA ASN A 6 -2.12 -12.67 -5.90
C ASN A 6 -2.92 -11.37 -5.71
N ALA A 7 -3.61 -11.18 -4.58
CA ALA A 7 -4.34 -9.95 -4.31
C ALA A 7 -3.41 -8.75 -4.12
N LEU A 8 -2.30 -8.91 -3.38
CA LEU A 8 -1.31 -7.86 -3.22
C LEU A 8 -0.69 -7.44 -4.57
N LEU A 9 -0.42 -8.42 -5.43
CA LEU A 9 0.10 -8.15 -6.76
C LEU A 9 -0.90 -7.34 -7.61
N ARG A 10 -2.18 -7.72 -7.59
CA ARG A 10 -3.24 -6.95 -8.27
C ARG A 10 -3.32 -5.52 -7.77
N TYR A 11 -3.23 -5.29 -6.46
CA TYR A 11 -3.24 -3.93 -5.90
C TYR A 11 -2.07 -3.10 -6.40
N LYS A 12 -0.85 -3.66 -6.47
CA LYS A 12 0.32 -2.96 -7.04
C LYS A 12 0.12 -2.60 -8.51
N ILE A 13 -0.52 -3.46 -9.29
CA ILE A 13 -0.81 -3.18 -10.72
C ILE A 13 -1.88 -2.10 -10.86
N ILE A 14 -2.95 -2.16 -10.07
CA ILE A 14 -4.00 -1.12 -10.05
C ILE A 14 -3.40 0.23 -9.62
N ASP A 15 -2.56 0.26 -8.59
CA ASP A 15 -1.83 1.44 -8.14
C ASP A 15 -1.02 2.10 -9.26
N ARG A 16 -0.17 1.32 -9.94
CA ARG A 16 0.60 1.79 -11.10
C ARG A 16 -0.30 2.36 -12.20
N SER A 17 -1.42 1.69 -12.47
CA SER A 17 -2.38 2.10 -13.49
C SER A 17 -2.99 3.45 -13.13
N LEU A 18 -3.55 3.58 -11.93
CA LEU A 18 -4.22 4.80 -11.49
C LEU A 18 -3.28 6.00 -11.30
N ARG A 19 -1.98 5.76 -11.05
CA ARG A 19 -0.93 6.80 -11.07
C ARG A 19 -0.62 7.30 -12.49
N ASN A 20 -0.78 6.47 -13.51
CA ASN A 20 -0.54 6.87 -14.89
C ASN A 20 -1.70 7.73 -15.44
N ARG A 21 -1.60 9.05 -15.25
CA ARG A 21 -2.60 10.02 -15.70
C ARG A 21 -2.50 10.41 -17.18
N TYR A 22 -1.51 9.90 -17.92
CA TYR A 22 -1.42 10.08 -19.37
C TYR A 22 -2.42 9.18 -20.12
N ARG A 23 -3.00 8.19 -19.44
CA ARG A 23 -4.06 7.31 -19.96
C ARG A 23 -5.33 7.46 -19.11
N ARG A 24 -6.50 7.31 -19.74
CA ARG A 24 -7.78 7.16 -19.05
C ARG A 24 -8.07 5.68 -18.85
N TRP A 25 -8.41 5.28 -17.63
CA TRP A 25 -8.62 3.88 -17.27
C TRP A 25 -10.09 3.58 -17.08
N THR A 26 -10.67 2.76 -17.94
CA THR A 26 -11.96 2.10 -17.67
C THR A 26 -11.74 0.93 -16.72
N ILE A 27 -12.83 0.36 -16.19
CA ILE A 27 -12.71 -0.84 -15.37
C ILE A 27 -12.25 -2.04 -16.20
N GLU A 28 -12.62 -2.10 -17.47
CA GLU A 28 -12.17 -3.10 -18.44
C GLU A 28 -10.66 -2.96 -18.71
N ASP A 29 -10.15 -1.74 -18.91
CA ASP A 29 -8.70 -1.51 -19.06
C ASP A 29 -7.91 -2.04 -17.84
N LEU A 30 -8.45 -1.86 -16.62
CA LEU A 30 -7.84 -2.38 -15.40
C LEU A 30 -7.91 -3.91 -15.32
N VAL A 31 -8.97 -4.54 -15.84
CA VAL A 31 -9.07 -6.01 -15.93
C VAL A 31 -8.01 -6.56 -16.86
N ASP A 32 -7.84 -5.96 -18.03
CA ASP A 32 -6.87 -6.39 -19.03
C ASP A 32 -5.44 -6.21 -18.51
N GLU A 33 -5.10 -5.01 -18.02
CA GLU A 33 -3.76 -4.70 -17.49
C GLU A 33 -3.37 -5.64 -16.33
N VAL A 34 -4.31 -5.95 -15.43
CA VAL A 34 -4.04 -6.87 -14.32
C VAL A 34 -3.95 -8.31 -14.81
N SER A 35 -4.77 -8.72 -15.78
CA SER A 35 -4.72 -10.07 -16.35
C SER A 35 -3.39 -10.33 -17.08
N ASP A 36 -2.95 -9.37 -17.89
CA ASP A 36 -1.69 -9.43 -18.63
C ASP A 36 -0.49 -9.49 -17.67
N ALA A 37 -0.45 -8.60 -16.67
CA ALA A 37 0.62 -8.61 -15.68
C ALA A 37 0.65 -9.91 -14.85
N LEU A 38 -0.51 -10.50 -14.52
CA LEU A 38 -0.56 -11.79 -13.83
C LEU A 38 -0.12 -12.95 -14.72
N TYR A 39 -0.39 -12.89 -16.02
CA TYR A 39 0.12 -13.86 -16.98
C TYR A 39 1.65 -13.78 -17.07
N ASP A 40 2.21 -12.58 -17.21
CA ASP A 40 3.65 -12.38 -17.34
C ASP A 40 4.41 -12.75 -16.06
N MET A 41 3.87 -12.42 -14.88
CA MET A 41 4.56 -12.61 -13.61
C MET A 41 4.36 -14.00 -12.99
N GLU A 42 3.17 -14.59 -13.14
CA GLU A 42 2.80 -15.83 -12.45
C GLU A 42 2.27 -16.92 -13.41
N GLY A 43 2.26 -16.69 -14.73
CA GLY A 43 1.79 -17.64 -15.74
C GLY A 43 0.28 -17.87 -15.74
N ILE A 44 -0.50 -16.98 -15.13
CA ILE A 44 -1.96 -17.15 -14.97
C ILE A 44 -2.69 -16.83 -16.29
N ARG A 45 -2.99 -17.87 -17.07
CA ARG A 45 -3.66 -17.75 -18.39
C ARG A 45 -5.14 -17.39 -18.35
N LYS A 46 -5.83 -17.69 -17.25
CA LYS A 46 -7.29 -17.49 -17.14
C LYS A 46 -7.67 -16.01 -17.01
N GLY A 47 -6.70 -15.14 -16.71
CA GLY A 47 -6.96 -13.75 -16.35
C GLY A 47 -7.81 -13.63 -15.09
N ILE A 48 -8.39 -12.45 -14.88
CA ILE A 48 -9.31 -12.18 -13.78
C ILE A 48 -10.63 -11.60 -14.28
N SER A 49 -11.66 -11.71 -13.45
CA SER A 49 -12.98 -11.19 -13.80
C SER A 49 -13.11 -9.70 -13.46
N LEU A 50 -14.05 -9.02 -14.14
CA LEU A 50 -14.50 -7.67 -13.78
C LEU A 50 -14.85 -7.55 -12.28
N ARG A 51 -15.59 -8.53 -11.76
CA ARG A 51 -15.97 -8.58 -10.34
C ARG A 51 -14.76 -8.63 -9.41
N THR A 52 -13.67 -9.27 -9.82
CA THR A 52 -12.43 -9.33 -9.06
C THR A 52 -11.82 -7.94 -8.92
N VAL A 53 -11.63 -7.21 -10.02
CA VAL A 53 -11.07 -5.85 -9.99
C VAL A 53 -11.97 -4.89 -9.23
N GLN A 54 -13.28 -4.98 -9.40
CA GLN A 54 -14.23 -4.17 -8.63
C GLN A 54 -14.08 -4.41 -7.12
N ASN A 55 -13.99 -5.67 -6.69
CA ASN A 55 -13.76 -5.99 -5.29
C ASN A 55 -12.40 -5.48 -4.80
N ASP A 56 -11.35 -5.60 -5.62
CA ASP A 56 -10.01 -5.10 -5.28
C ASP A 56 -10.03 -3.58 -5.06
N ILE A 57 -10.68 -2.82 -5.93
CA ILE A 57 -10.87 -1.36 -5.77
C ILE A 57 -11.62 -1.04 -4.48
N GLN A 58 -12.68 -1.79 -4.16
CA GLN A 58 -13.41 -1.61 -2.90
C GLN A 58 -12.53 -1.89 -1.68
N ILE A 59 -11.68 -2.90 -1.75
CA ILE A 59 -10.70 -3.19 -0.68
C ILE A 59 -9.66 -2.09 -0.57
N MET A 60 -9.11 -1.59 -1.69
CA MET A 60 -8.14 -0.50 -1.71
C MET A 60 -8.71 0.80 -1.13
N ARG A 61 -9.99 1.11 -1.40
CA ARG A 61 -10.70 2.24 -0.78
C ARG A 61 -10.94 2.07 0.71
N SER A 62 -11.07 0.84 1.20
CA SER A 62 -11.40 0.55 2.59
C SER A 62 -10.20 0.70 3.53
N ASP A 63 -10.51 0.78 4.82
CA ASP A 63 -9.55 0.79 5.92
C ASP A 63 -8.94 -0.59 6.23
N LYS A 64 -9.47 -1.68 5.64
CA LYS A 64 -9.08 -3.07 5.93
C LYS A 64 -7.58 -3.35 5.77
N LEU A 65 -6.94 -2.69 4.81
CA LEU A 65 -5.50 -2.80 4.55
C LEU A 65 -4.74 -1.53 4.96
N GLY A 66 -5.43 -0.52 5.48
CA GLY A 66 -4.87 0.79 5.82
C GLY A 66 -4.57 1.69 4.62
N TYR A 67 -4.87 1.26 3.39
CA TYR A 67 -4.61 2.06 2.19
C TYR A 67 -5.47 3.32 2.14
N ASN A 68 -6.79 3.20 2.37
CA ASN A 68 -7.74 4.31 2.25
C ASN A 68 -7.56 5.06 0.92
N ALA A 69 -7.37 4.31 -0.16
CA ALA A 69 -6.96 4.86 -1.43
C ALA A 69 -8.06 5.79 -1.99
N PRO A 70 -7.72 7.04 -2.36
CA PRO A 70 -8.68 8.04 -2.83
C PRO A 70 -9.07 7.78 -4.30
N ILE A 71 -9.51 6.57 -4.62
CA ILE A 71 -9.90 6.20 -5.99
C ILE A 71 -11.26 6.82 -6.27
N GLU A 72 -11.37 7.67 -7.29
CA GLU A 72 -12.63 8.25 -7.75
C GLU A 72 -13.01 7.77 -9.15
N VAL A 73 -14.29 7.89 -9.48
CA VAL A 73 -14.81 7.68 -10.84
C VAL A 73 -15.20 9.03 -11.42
N TYR A 74 -14.63 9.38 -12.57
CA TYR A 74 -14.93 10.61 -13.31
C TYR A 74 -15.44 10.28 -14.72
N ASP A 75 -16.13 11.24 -15.35
CA ASP A 75 -16.85 11.07 -16.62
C ASP A 75 -17.68 9.76 -16.67
N GLN A 76 -18.28 9.41 -15.52
CA GLN A 76 -19.13 8.25 -15.30
C GLN A 76 -18.48 6.86 -15.46
N LYS A 77 -17.24 6.76 -15.97
CA LYS A 77 -16.63 5.44 -16.29
C LYS A 77 -15.12 5.33 -16.07
N TYR A 78 -14.40 6.44 -15.91
CA TYR A 78 -12.96 6.41 -15.78
C TYR A 78 -12.52 6.46 -14.32
N TYR A 79 -11.48 5.70 -13.99
CA TYR A 79 -10.93 5.60 -12.65
C TYR A 79 -9.60 6.36 -12.57
N ARG A 80 -9.36 7.02 -11.44
CA ARG A 80 -8.07 7.64 -11.09
C ARG A 80 -7.94 7.80 -9.58
N TYR A 81 -6.74 8.10 -9.09
CA TYR A 81 -6.60 8.71 -7.77
C TYR A 81 -7.04 10.18 -7.81
N ALA A 82 -7.86 10.57 -6.83
CA ALA A 82 -8.28 11.96 -6.62
C ALA A 82 -7.11 12.81 -6.11
N ASP A 83 -6.21 12.21 -5.32
CA ASP A 83 -4.90 12.78 -4.98
C ASP A 83 -3.85 12.32 -6.01
N PRO A 84 -3.29 13.25 -6.80
CA PRO A 84 -2.24 13.00 -7.77
C PRO A 84 -0.99 12.27 -7.27
N ASP A 85 -0.62 12.52 -6.02
CA ASP A 85 0.64 12.08 -5.43
C ASP A 85 0.44 10.80 -4.59
N TYR A 86 -0.81 10.34 -4.46
CA TYR A 86 -1.10 9.12 -3.75
C TYR A 86 -0.55 7.88 -4.46
N SER A 87 -0.05 6.95 -3.65
CA SER A 87 0.36 5.62 -4.06
C SER A 87 0.23 4.66 -2.90
N ILE A 88 -0.31 3.45 -3.10
CA ILE A 88 -0.32 2.43 -2.03
C ILE A 88 1.08 1.95 -1.66
N THR A 89 2.05 2.19 -2.54
CA THR A 89 3.46 1.80 -2.38
C THR A 89 4.34 2.94 -1.85
N GLU A 90 3.88 4.19 -1.89
CA GLU A 90 4.59 5.27 -1.21
C GLU A 90 4.28 5.17 0.28
N LEU A 91 5.22 4.61 1.02
CA LEU A 91 5.20 4.73 2.46
C LEU A 91 5.32 6.21 2.81
N PRO A 92 4.45 6.74 3.71
CA PRO A 92 4.54 8.12 4.20
C PRO A 92 5.76 8.35 5.11
N LEU A 93 6.75 7.46 5.07
CA LEU A 93 7.96 7.50 5.87
C LEU A 93 9.14 7.73 4.96
N THR A 94 9.60 8.98 4.94
CA THR A 94 10.87 9.33 4.32
C THR A 94 12.03 8.73 5.10
N ALA A 95 13.22 8.69 4.48
CA ALA A 95 14.44 8.28 5.17
C ALA A 95 14.71 9.16 6.43
N ASP A 96 14.25 10.41 6.41
CA ASP A 96 14.41 11.34 7.53
C ASP A 96 13.40 11.07 8.66
N ASP A 97 12.17 10.69 8.34
CA ASP A 97 11.20 10.22 9.34
C ASP A 97 11.71 8.95 10.04
N PHE A 98 12.35 8.04 9.31
CA PHE A 98 12.97 6.85 9.89
C PHE A 98 14.16 7.20 10.81
N LYS A 99 14.98 8.18 10.45
CA LYS A 99 16.06 8.71 11.32
C LYS A 99 15.49 9.33 12.59
N LEU A 100 14.43 10.12 12.49
CA LEU A 100 13.74 10.74 13.62
C LEU A 100 13.19 9.71 14.60
N ILE A 101 12.47 8.70 14.11
CA ILE A 101 11.93 7.60 14.93
C ILE A 101 13.09 6.83 15.60
N THR A 102 14.15 6.54 14.85
CA THR A 102 15.33 5.85 15.40
C THR A 102 16.00 6.67 16.51
N LYS A 103 16.07 8.00 16.35
CA LYS A 103 16.62 8.91 17.37
C LYS A 103 15.74 8.93 18.61
N ALA A 104 14.42 9.03 18.45
CA ALA A 104 13.47 9.01 19.56
C ALA A 104 13.56 7.70 20.38
N VAL A 105 13.64 6.55 19.72
CA VAL A 105 13.86 5.25 20.37
C VAL A 105 15.15 5.24 21.20
N LYS A 106 16.27 5.69 20.61
CA LYS A 106 17.58 5.73 21.30
C LYS A 106 17.58 6.68 22.51
N MET A 107 16.84 7.79 22.45
CA MET A 107 16.74 8.74 23.56
C MET A 107 15.96 8.12 24.74
N LEU A 108 14.90 7.37 24.45
CA LEU A 108 14.12 6.66 25.46
C LEU A 108 14.88 5.49 26.09
N GLU A 109 15.66 4.75 25.31
CA GLU A 109 16.55 3.68 25.82
C GLU A 109 17.60 4.21 26.81
N LYS A 110 18.06 5.46 26.63
CA LYS A 110 19.04 6.11 27.51
C LYS A 110 18.42 6.76 28.76
N THR A 111 17.10 6.77 28.90
CA THR A 111 16.46 7.39 30.06
C THR A 111 16.38 6.38 31.20
N GLU A 112 17.39 6.39 32.06
CA GLU A 112 17.42 5.56 33.26
C GLU A 112 16.47 6.10 34.34
N GLY A 113 15.85 5.19 35.11
CA GLY A 113 15.11 5.53 36.33
C GLY A 113 13.61 5.81 36.21
N LYS A 114 12.99 5.68 35.04
CA LYS A 114 11.53 5.88 34.88
C LYS A 114 10.84 4.68 34.20
N PRO A 115 10.11 3.84 34.96
CA PRO A 115 9.46 2.64 34.44
C PRO A 115 8.49 2.91 33.27
N GLU A 116 7.76 4.04 33.27
CA GLU A 116 6.84 4.38 32.16
C GLU A 116 7.60 4.65 30.85
N LEU A 117 8.78 5.28 30.92
CA LEU A 117 9.60 5.58 29.74
C LEU A 117 10.24 4.33 29.13
N GLN A 118 10.59 3.33 29.94
CA GLN A 118 11.04 2.03 29.44
C GLN A 118 9.93 1.29 28.69
N GLN A 119 8.68 1.41 29.15
CA GLN A 119 7.53 0.80 28.47
C GLN A 119 7.24 1.50 27.14
N MET A 120 7.35 2.83 27.07
CA MET A 120 7.28 3.58 25.80
C MET A 120 8.42 3.22 24.84
N GLY A 121 9.65 3.06 25.34
CA GLY A 121 10.80 2.60 24.54
C GLY A 121 10.55 1.24 23.88
N ARG A 122 9.98 0.28 24.62
CA ARG A 122 9.59 -1.04 24.07
C ARG A 122 8.54 -0.95 22.97
N VAL A 123 7.53 -0.08 23.12
CA VAL A 123 6.50 0.13 22.08
C VAL A 123 7.13 0.71 20.81
N LEU A 124 7.97 1.73 20.93
CA LEU A 124 8.62 2.36 19.78
C LEU A 124 9.65 1.45 19.11
N ALA A 125 10.37 0.61 19.85
CA ALA A 125 11.23 -0.42 19.26
C ALA A 125 10.43 -1.41 18.40
N ARG A 126 9.20 -1.76 18.83
CA ARG A 126 8.29 -2.63 18.08
C ARG A 126 7.76 -1.94 16.82
N VAL A 127 7.47 -0.64 16.89
CA VAL A 127 7.12 0.19 15.72
C VAL A 127 8.28 0.22 14.72
N LYS A 128 9.50 0.56 15.18
CA LYS A 128 10.71 0.55 14.35
C LYS A 128 10.90 -0.79 13.63
N LYS A 129 10.78 -1.91 14.35
CA LYS A 129 10.93 -3.26 13.78
C LYS A 129 9.89 -3.52 12.67
N ARG A 130 8.64 -3.09 12.84
CA ARG A 130 7.61 -3.20 11.80
C ARG A 130 7.92 -2.32 10.59
N LEU A 131 8.36 -1.08 10.81
CA LEU A 131 8.72 -0.17 9.72
C LEU A 131 9.91 -0.68 8.91
N THR A 132 10.95 -1.20 9.55
CA THR A 132 12.09 -1.82 8.87
C THR A 132 11.68 -3.05 8.04
N ALA A 133 10.76 -3.87 8.56
CA ALA A 133 10.24 -4.99 7.77
C ALA A 133 9.52 -4.49 6.52
N ILE A 134 8.68 -3.46 6.63
CA ILE A 134 7.96 -2.92 5.48
C ILE A 134 8.92 -2.34 4.42
N LEU A 135 9.99 -1.64 4.83
CA LEU A 135 11.00 -1.10 3.92
C LEU A 135 11.85 -2.18 3.22
N ASN A 136 12.08 -3.33 3.85
CA ASN A 136 12.88 -4.42 3.29
C ASN A 136 12.09 -5.37 2.36
N TYR A 137 10.75 -5.29 2.38
CA TYR A 137 9.85 -6.08 1.53
C TYR A 137 9.09 -5.20 0.50
N GLY A 138 9.46 -3.92 0.38
CA GLY A 138 8.90 -2.94 -0.57
C GLY A 138 9.40 -3.16 -2.00
#